data_AF-A0A7S3V1N0-F1
#
_entry.id   AF-A0A7S3V1N0-F1
#
_cell.length_a   1.000
_cell.length_b   1.000
_cell.length_c   1.000
_cell.angle_alpha   90.00
_cell.angle_beta   90.00
_cell.angle_gamma   90.00
#
_symmetry.space_group_name_H-M   'P 1'
#
loop_
_entity.id
_entity.type
_entity.pdbx_description
1 polymer ?
#
loop_
_entity_poly.entity_id
_entity_poly.type
_entity_poly.pdbx_seq_one_letter_code
_entity_poly.pdbx_strand_id
1 'polypeptide(L)'
;MVGFDSKQYALLQAKAIEERMQLLLGKSDTSSGKHGRIYLEIGGHLLYDGHAARVLPGFDPKCKVKILQGLLHLNPRMVLCVNSNDVAEGRIWNHGETYEQSLLKLLEMYKVVMPTEVATPDICFNLLSMDGGISNTVQALMEKLENLKYRVWKRFVIRNYPNISVGEFGGQNEHIQWDSCLNVRLVIVTALGSSSGKLSTCLGQMYLDRHRLGLASVYAKYELFPIWNLSINHPIQIAYEAATADVGDGDVVEYDAFELVESGSNIHRPVNYNRDNDAFGLLKEMIDKVTSPDEYIRSYYTSPTKMGINTAGFCIIDSVECARASVAECQRRVEEFRKEKNEKAAIRAEDCYRRAKASLEQMLSE
;
A
#
# COMPACT_ATOMS: atom_id res chain seq x y z
N MET A 1 -11.73 12.70 -23.47
CA MET A 1 -10.59 13.66 -23.46
C MET A 1 -9.54 13.11 -22.51
N VAL A 2 -8.33 13.69 -22.45
CA VAL A 2 -7.24 13.23 -21.57
C VAL A 2 -7.10 14.25 -20.44
N GLY A 3 -7.22 13.83 -19.19
CA GLY A 3 -7.05 14.65 -17.99
C GLY A 3 -5.82 14.29 -17.15
N PHE A 4 -5.14 13.19 -17.46
CA PHE A 4 -4.00 12.68 -16.70
C PHE A 4 -2.86 12.21 -17.61
N ASP A 5 -1.62 12.61 -17.29
CA ASP A 5 -0.42 12.13 -17.98
C ASP A 5 0.17 10.90 -17.27
N SER A 6 -0.21 9.71 -17.75
CA SER A 6 0.30 8.45 -17.18
C SER A 6 1.78 8.19 -17.42
N LYS A 7 2.39 8.78 -18.46
CA LYS A 7 3.82 8.60 -18.73
C LYS A 7 4.64 9.43 -17.75
N GLN A 8 4.25 10.69 -17.56
CA GLN A 8 4.86 11.56 -16.55
C GLN A 8 4.68 10.97 -15.15
N TYR A 9 3.51 10.42 -14.83
CA TYR A 9 3.27 9.76 -13.55
C TYR A 9 4.23 8.59 -13.30
N ALA A 10 4.41 7.71 -14.28
CA ALA A 10 5.33 6.58 -14.12
C ALA A 10 6.77 7.04 -13.82
N LEU A 11 7.23 8.11 -14.48
CA LEU A 11 8.56 8.69 -14.27
C LEU A 11 8.69 9.36 -12.90
N LEU A 12 7.75 10.23 -12.54
CA LEU A 12 7.77 10.93 -11.25
C LEU A 12 7.63 9.98 -10.06
N GLN A 13 6.80 8.94 -10.19
CA GLN A 13 6.58 7.98 -9.13
C GLN A 13 7.78 7.06 -8.91
N ALA A 14 8.44 6.61 -10.00
CA ALA A 14 9.70 5.88 -9.89
C ALA A 14 10.78 6.72 -9.21
N LYS A 15 10.92 7.99 -9.63
CA LYS A 15 11.85 8.93 -9.02
C LYS A 15 11.55 9.17 -7.53
N ALA A 16 10.28 9.30 -7.14
CA ALA A 16 9.90 9.47 -5.74
C ALA A 16 10.27 8.25 -4.87
N ILE A 17 10.21 7.03 -5.42
CA ILE A 17 10.69 5.81 -4.74
C ILE A 17 12.21 5.88 -4.53
N GLU A 18 12.97 6.28 -5.54
CA GLU A 18 14.42 6.44 -5.44
C GLU A 18 14.81 7.57 -4.47
N GLU A 19 14.13 8.72 -4.54
CA GLU A 19 14.32 9.84 -3.62
C GLU A 19 14.04 9.43 -2.17
N ARG A 20 13.04 8.56 -1.94
CA ARG A 20 12.79 8.01 -0.59
C ARG A 20 13.98 7.21 -0.06
N MET A 21 14.77 6.58 -0.92
CA MET A 21 15.98 5.89 -0.51
C MET A 21 17.07 6.84 0.01
N GLN A 22 16.95 8.15 -0.25
CA GLN A 22 17.86 9.14 0.32
C GLN A 22 17.75 9.23 1.85
N LEU A 23 16.66 8.73 2.46
CA LEU A 23 16.59 8.58 3.92
C LEU A 23 17.63 7.60 4.49
N LEU A 24 18.30 6.82 3.63
CA LEU A 24 19.39 5.90 3.99
C LEU A 24 20.79 6.52 3.80
N LEU A 25 20.89 7.79 3.38
CA LEU A 25 22.17 8.46 3.13
C LEU A 25 23.03 8.52 4.41
N GLY A 26 24.34 8.31 4.26
CA GLY A 26 25.29 8.26 5.38
C GLY A 26 25.31 6.95 6.18
N LYS A 27 24.44 5.98 5.84
CA LYS A 27 24.33 4.67 6.50
C LYS A 27 24.62 3.48 5.58
N SER A 28 25.02 3.76 4.34
CA SER A 28 25.61 2.73 3.47
C SER A 28 27.07 2.58 3.87
N ASP A 29 27.43 1.43 4.43
CA ASP A 29 28.83 1.08 4.62
C ASP A 29 29.41 0.71 3.25
N THR A 30 29.90 1.72 2.54
CA THR A 30 30.53 1.56 1.23
C THR A 30 31.75 0.65 1.30
N SER A 31 32.36 0.49 2.47
CA SER A 31 33.50 -0.43 2.70
C SER A 31 33.08 -1.90 2.78
N SER A 32 31.87 -2.23 3.24
CA SER A 32 31.36 -3.61 3.24
C SER A 32 30.49 -3.96 2.02
N GLY A 33 30.20 -2.98 1.15
CA GLY A 33 29.35 -3.16 -0.03
C GLY A 33 27.85 -3.34 0.30
N LYS A 34 27.47 -3.29 1.59
CA LYS A 34 26.10 -3.44 2.05
C LYS A 34 25.38 -2.09 2.02
N HIS A 35 24.33 -2.02 1.21
CA HIS A 35 23.51 -0.83 1.08
C HIS A 35 22.14 -1.06 1.74
N GLY A 36 21.63 -0.04 2.41
CA GLY A 36 20.29 -0.12 3.00
C GLY A 36 19.19 -0.32 1.96
N ARG A 37 18.01 -0.76 2.42
CA ARG A 37 16.87 -1.08 1.54
C ARG A 37 15.58 -0.38 1.95
N ILE A 38 14.66 -0.27 1.00
CA ILE A 38 13.31 0.24 1.24
C ILE A 38 12.30 -0.92 1.22
N TYR A 39 11.43 -0.98 2.23
CA TYR A 39 10.22 -1.79 2.24
C TYR A 39 9.05 -0.93 1.79
N LEU A 40 8.58 -1.18 0.58
CA LEU A 40 7.52 -0.43 -0.08
C LEU A 40 6.20 -1.18 0.07
N GLU A 41 5.34 -0.74 0.98
CA GLU A 41 4.00 -1.28 1.11
C GLU A 41 3.10 -0.77 -0.03
N ILE A 42 2.60 -1.70 -0.85
CA ILE A 42 1.65 -1.40 -1.91
C ILE A 42 0.23 -1.51 -1.34
N GLY A 43 -0.47 -0.39 -1.30
CA GLY A 43 -1.92 -0.37 -1.09
C GLY A 43 -2.70 -0.47 -2.40
N GLY A 44 -3.92 -0.99 -2.29
CA GLY A 44 -4.80 -1.27 -3.43
C GLY A 44 -4.26 -2.35 -4.38
N HIS A 45 -4.80 -2.38 -5.60
CA HIS A 45 -4.44 -3.39 -6.59
C HIS A 45 -3.08 -3.07 -7.25
N LEU A 46 -2.19 -4.07 -7.32
CA LEU A 46 -0.87 -3.94 -7.94
C LEU A 46 -0.90 -4.09 -9.47
N LEU A 47 -1.65 -5.07 -9.99
CA LEU A 47 -1.60 -5.42 -11.42
C LEU A 47 -2.50 -4.56 -12.31
N TYR A 48 -3.65 -4.15 -11.78
CA TYR A 48 -4.66 -3.44 -12.55
C TYR A 48 -5.52 -2.59 -11.64
N ASP A 49 -5.54 -1.27 -11.89
CA ASP A 49 -6.37 -0.31 -11.18
C ASP A 49 -7.43 0.28 -12.12
N GLY A 50 -8.57 -0.40 -12.20
CA GLY A 50 -9.67 0.02 -13.06
C GLY A 50 -10.41 1.26 -12.54
N HIS A 51 -10.38 1.50 -11.22
CA HIS A 51 -10.99 2.69 -10.64
C HIS A 51 -10.20 3.93 -11.04
N ALA A 52 -8.88 3.91 -10.87
CA ALA A 52 -8.00 4.98 -11.32
C ALA A 52 -8.17 5.32 -12.81
N ALA A 53 -8.23 4.31 -13.68
CA ALA A 53 -8.42 4.52 -15.12
C ALA A 53 -9.73 5.23 -15.49
N ARG A 54 -10.80 5.06 -14.68
CA ARG A 54 -12.08 5.76 -14.88
C ARG A 54 -12.10 7.15 -14.27
N VAL A 55 -11.44 7.35 -13.13
CA VAL A 55 -11.39 8.61 -12.40
C VAL A 55 -10.38 9.60 -12.99
N LEU A 56 -9.30 9.10 -13.59
CA LEU A 56 -8.20 9.87 -14.16
C LEU A 56 -8.07 9.55 -15.66
N PRO A 57 -8.83 10.21 -16.55
CA PRO A 57 -8.79 9.91 -18.00
C PRO A 57 -7.38 10.05 -18.57
N GLY A 58 -6.80 8.94 -19.02
CA GLY A 58 -5.40 8.88 -19.48
C GLY A 58 -4.48 8.08 -18.56
N PHE A 59 -4.92 7.72 -17.35
CA PHE A 59 -4.22 6.79 -16.46
C PHE A 59 -4.17 5.38 -17.06
N ASP A 60 -2.97 4.80 -17.14
CA ASP A 60 -2.81 3.39 -17.51
C ASP A 60 -3.12 2.50 -16.30
N PRO A 61 -4.15 1.64 -16.33
CA PRO A 61 -4.49 0.78 -15.21
C PRO A 61 -3.36 -0.16 -14.78
N LYS A 62 -2.36 -0.43 -15.65
CA LYS A 62 -1.16 -1.23 -15.34
C LYS A 62 0.05 -0.38 -14.93
N CYS A 63 -0.14 0.90 -14.61
CA CYS A 63 0.96 1.85 -14.38
C CYS A 63 1.93 1.40 -13.28
N LYS A 64 1.45 0.81 -12.18
CA LYS A 64 2.31 0.29 -11.10
C LYS A 64 3.31 -0.74 -11.61
N VAL A 65 2.91 -1.63 -12.52
CA VAL A 65 3.83 -2.61 -13.15
C VAL A 65 4.92 -1.91 -13.96
N LYS A 66 4.55 -0.86 -14.71
CA LYS A 66 5.51 -0.06 -15.50
C LYS A 66 6.48 0.74 -14.62
N ILE A 67 6.01 1.27 -13.50
CA ILE A 67 6.87 1.92 -12.50
C ILE A 67 7.91 0.92 -11.97
N LEU A 68 7.49 -0.29 -11.62
CA LEU A 68 8.40 -1.33 -11.14
C LEU A 68 9.40 -1.79 -12.20
N GLN A 69 9.01 -1.84 -13.48
CA GLN A 69 9.93 -2.07 -14.61
C GLN A 69 11.03 -1.01 -14.69
N GLY A 70 10.72 0.25 -14.39
CA GLY A 70 11.72 1.32 -14.33
C GLY A 70 12.72 1.17 -13.18
N LEU A 71 12.38 0.38 -12.16
CA LEU A 71 13.14 0.21 -10.92
C LEU A 71 13.92 -1.11 -10.85
N LEU A 72 14.01 -1.88 -11.94
CA LEU A 72 14.70 -3.19 -11.95
C LEU A 72 16.18 -3.09 -11.56
N HIS A 73 16.82 -1.97 -11.83
CA HIS A 73 18.21 -1.72 -11.45
C HIS A 73 18.43 -1.65 -9.91
N LEU A 74 17.35 -1.56 -9.12
CA LEU A 74 17.37 -1.66 -7.64
C LEU A 74 17.33 -3.12 -7.13
N ASN A 75 17.40 -4.11 -8.02
CA ASN A 75 17.22 -5.53 -7.72
C ASN A 75 15.97 -5.79 -6.86
N PRO A 76 14.78 -5.39 -7.33
CA PRO A 76 13.58 -5.48 -6.52
C PRO A 76 13.23 -6.93 -6.19
N ARG A 77 12.73 -7.15 -4.97
CA ARG A 77 12.12 -8.42 -4.53
C ARG A 77 10.68 -8.17 -4.10
N MET A 78 9.82 -9.15 -4.28
CA MET A 78 8.42 -9.06 -3.89
C MET A 78 8.14 -10.01 -2.72
N VAL A 79 7.40 -9.50 -1.73
CA VAL A 79 6.84 -10.26 -0.63
C VAL A 79 5.32 -10.21 -0.74
N LEU A 80 4.67 -11.37 -0.81
CA LEU A 80 3.22 -11.50 -0.82
C LEU A 80 2.75 -11.96 0.57
N CYS A 81 2.11 -11.05 1.30
CA CYS A 81 1.56 -11.32 2.62
C CYS A 81 0.23 -12.07 2.52
N VAL A 82 0.09 -13.11 3.33
CA VAL A 82 -1.08 -13.98 3.44
C VAL A 82 -1.59 -13.96 4.87
N ASN A 83 -2.89 -13.74 5.04
CA ASN A 83 -3.54 -13.87 6.35
C ASN A 83 -3.84 -15.34 6.65
N SER A 84 -3.20 -15.91 7.66
CA SER A 84 -3.40 -17.34 7.99
C SER A 84 -4.80 -17.64 8.53
N ASN A 85 -5.47 -16.68 9.17
CA ASN A 85 -6.84 -16.86 9.65
C ASN A 85 -7.83 -16.90 8.48
N ASP A 86 -7.67 -16.01 7.48
CA ASP A 86 -8.51 -16.03 6.27
C ASP A 86 -8.40 -17.38 5.52
N VAL A 87 -7.20 -17.97 5.50
CA VAL A 87 -6.98 -19.31 4.94
C VAL A 87 -7.62 -20.38 5.82
N ALA A 88 -7.41 -20.31 7.14
CA ALA A 88 -7.94 -21.31 8.08
C ALA A 88 -9.47 -21.37 8.08
N GLU A 89 -10.13 -20.22 7.98
CA GLU A 89 -11.58 -20.07 7.95
C GLU A 89 -12.19 -20.39 6.57
N GLY A 90 -11.35 -20.64 5.56
CA GLY A 90 -11.82 -20.89 4.20
C GLY A 90 -12.54 -19.68 3.61
N ARG A 91 -12.08 -18.46 3.95
CA ARG A 91 -12.73 -17.21 3.57
C ARG A 91 -13.02 -17.19 2.08
N ILE A 92 -14.27 -16.89 1.74
CA ILE A 92 -14.67 -16.60 0.37
C ILE A 92 -14.17 -15.20 0.02
N TRP A 93 -13.33 -15.16 -0.99
CA TRP A 93 -12.84 -13.96 -1.65
C TRP A 93 -13.74 -13.63 -2.86
N ASN A 94 -13.49 -12.48 -3.48
CA ASN A 94 -14.19 -11.97 -4.67
C ASN A 94 -14.83 -13.04 -5.58
N HIS A 95 -16.01 -12.74 -6.15
CA HIS A 95 -16.67 -13.58 -7.16
C HIS A 95 -16.94 -15.04 -6.71
N GLY A 96 -16.88 -15.32 -5.40
CA GLY A 96 -17.25 -16.62 -4.82
C GLY A 96 -16.10 -17.63 -4.71
N GLU A 97 -14.85 -17.23 -4.98
CA GLU A 97 -13.68 -18.11 -4.92
C GLU A 97 -13.09 -18.14 -3.51
N THR A 98 -12.47 -19.24 -3.09
CA THR A 98 -11.77 -19.25 -1.79
C THR A 98 -10.53 -18.35 -1.84
N TYR A 99 -10.09 -17.89 -0.66
CA TYR A 99 -8.84 -17.13 -0.52
C TYR A 99 -7.65 -17.85 -1.15
N GLU A 100 -7.55 -19.18 -0.95
CA GLU A 100 -6.52 -20.01 -1.59
C GLU A 100 -6.60 -19.95 -3.13
N GLN A 101 -7.79 -20.15 -3.71
CA GLN A 101 -7.96 -20.14 -5.17
C GLN A 101 -7.57 -18.79 -5.77
N SER A 102 -8.02 -17.70 -5.14
CA SER A 102 -7.68 -16.33 -5.55
C SER A 102 -6.19 -16.04 -5.43
N LEU A 103 -5.54 -16.52 -4.36
CA LEU A 103 -4.09 -16.42 -4.16
C LEU A 103 -3.31 -17.12 -5.28
N LEU A 104 -3.67 -18.37 -5.61
CA LEU A 104 -3.00 -19.14 -6.65
C LEU A 104 -3.17 -18.49 -8.03
N LYS A 105 -4.35 -17.94 -8.34
CA LYS A 105 -4.56 -17.18 -9.58
C LYS A 105 -3.72 -15.92 -9.64
N LEU A 106 -3.63 -15.18 -8.54
CA LEU A 106 -2.77 -13.99 -8.46
C LEU A 106 -1.30 -14.35 -8.76
N LEU A 107 -0.81 -15.46 -8.20
CA LEU A 107 0.54 -15.96 -8.44
C LEU A 107 0.80 -16.32 -9.90
N GLU A 108 -0.16 -16.97 -10.57
CA GLU A 108 -0.06 -17.23 -12.01
C GLU A 108 -0.10 -15.93 -12.84
N MET A 109 -0.92 -14.95 -12.44
CA MET A 109 -0.92 -13.64 -13.09
C MET A 109 0.41 -12.90 -12.92
N TYR A 110 1.07 -13.02 -11.76
CA TYR A 110 2.39 -12.45 -11.54
C TYR A 110 3.43 -13.03 -12.50
N LYS A 111 3.43 -14.35 -12.73
CA LYS A 111 4.33 -14.99 -13.71
C LYS A 111 4.19 -14.43 -15.13
N VAL A 112 2.98 -14.00 -15.51
CA VAL A 112 2.67 -13.52 -16.86
C VAL A 112 2.93 -12.03 -17.02
N VAL A 113 2.60 -11.22 -16.00
CA VAL A 113 2.53 -9.76 -16.14
C VAL A 113 3.72 -9.03 -15.52
N MET A 114 4.33 -9.59 -14.49
CA MET A 114 5.41 -8.94 -13.76
C MET A 114 6.78 -9.23 -14.38
N PRO A 115 7.78 -8.33 -14.21
CA PRO A 115 9.17 -8.63 -14.53
C PRO A 115 9.68 -9.87 -13.79
N THR A 116 10.58 -10.63 -14.43
CA THR A 116 11.08 -11.92 -13.93
C THR A 116 11.66 -11.83 -12.50
N GLU A 117 12.28 -10.70 -12.15
CA GLU A 117 12.89 -10.44 -10.85
C GLU A 117 11.89 -10.45 -9.69
N VAL A 118 10.63 -10.10 -9.98
CA VAL A 118 9.55 -9.94 -8.99
C VAL A 118 8.32 -10.80 -9.28
N ALA A 119 8.31 -11.55 -10.39
CA ALA A 119 7.23 -12.44 -10.80
C ALA A 119 7.03 -13.65 -9.86
N THR A 120 8.06 -14.03 -9.10
CA THR A 120 8.00 -15.09 -8.08
C THR A 120 8.22 -14.48 -6.70
N PRO A 121 7.15 -14.04 -6.00
CA PRO A 121 7.28 -13.45 -4.68
C PRO A 121 7.68 -14.47 -3.60
N ASP A 122 8.34 -13.99 -2.57
CA ASP A 122 8.42 -14.65 -1.27
C ASP A 122 7.03 -14.60 -0.59
N ILE A 123 6.51 -15.73 -0.12
CA ILE A 123 5.17 -15.80 0.49
C ILE A 123 5.30 -15.70 2.00
N CYS A 124 4.64 -14.74 2.62
CA CYS A 124 4.74 -14.48 4.04
C CYS A 124 3.39 -14.72 4.74
N PHE A 125 3.29 -15.81 5.48
CA PHE A 125 2.10 -16.16 6.26
C PHE A 125 2.14 -15.41 7.58
N ASN A 126 1.21 -14.48 7.77
CA ASN A 126 1.04 -13.70 8.98
C ASN A 126 -0.02 -14.29 9.90
N LEU A 127 -0.01 -13.88 11.16
CA LEU A 127 -0.96 -14.26 12.20
C LEU A 127 -0.97 -15.77 12.52
N LEU A 128 0.16 -16.45 12.36
CA LEU A 128 0.30 -17.83 12.82
C LEU A 128 0.22 -17.89 14.35
N SER A 129 -0.50 -18.88 14.86
CA SER A 129 -0.61 -19.09 16.31
C SER A 129 0.68 -19.70 16.86
N MET A 130 1.15 -19.15 17.97
CA MET A 130 2.27 -19.71 18.73
C MET A 130 1.85 -20.91 19.57
N ASP A 131 0.71 -20.79 20.23
CA ASP A 131 0.27 -21.70 21.30
C ASP A 131 -0.71 -22.77 20.80
N GLY A 132 -1.40 -22.51 19.68
CA GLY A 132 -2.42 -23.40 19.09
C GLY A 132 -1.94 -24.23 17.89
N GLY A 133 -0.67 -24.09 17.50
CA GLY A 133 -0.13 -24.69 16.28
C GLY A 133 -0.65 -24.07 14.99
N ILE A 134 -0.17 -24.57 13.86
CA ILE A 134 -0.62 -24.16 12.52
C ILE A 134 -1.78 -25.08 12.11
N SER A 135 -2.88 -24.51 11.61
CA SER A 135 -4.02 -25.32 11.18
C SER A 135 -3.66 -26.20 9.97
N ASN A 136 -4.29 -27.37 9.85
CA ASN A 136 -4.04 -28.29 8.74
C ASN A 136 -4.27 -27.66 7.36
N THR A 137 -5.25 -26.76 7.24
CA THR A 137 -5.55 -26.04 5.99
C THR A 137 -4.44 -25.05 5.63
N VAL A 138 -3.91 -24.30 6.60
CA VAL A 138 -2.78 -23.40 6.40
C VAL A 138 -1.52 -24.19 6.06
N GLN A 139 -1.25 -25.27 6.78
CA GLN A 139 -0.09 -26.14 6.51
C GLN A 139 -0.15 -26.75 5.11
N ALA A 140 -1.30 -27.28 4.70
CA ALA A 140 -1.48 -27.84 3.36
C ALA A 140 -1.23 -26.79 2.25
N LEU A 141 -1.66 -25.54 2.46
CA LEU A 141 -1.37 -24.46 1.51
C LEU A 141 0.12 -24.10 1.48
N MET A 142 0.79 -24.03 2.63
CA MET A 142 2.24 -23.82 2.69
C MET A 142 2.99 -24.89 1.88
N GLU A 143 2.71 -26.18 2.14
CA GLU A 143 3.32 -27.32 1.45
C GLU A 143 3.04 -27.28 -0.07
N LYS A 144 1.81 -26.91 -0.46
CA LYS A 144 1.45 -26.74 -1.87
C LYS A 144 2.26 -25.62 -2.54
N LEU A 145 2.46 -24.48 -1.88
CA LEU A 145 3.25 -23.38 -2.40
C LEU A 145 4.74 -23.73 -2.50
N GLU A 146 5.29 -24.45 -1.50
CA GLU A 146 6.67 -24.96 -1.53
C GLU A 146 6.87 -25.97 -2.68
N ASN A 147 5.90 -26.84 -2.93
CA ASN A 147 5.91 -27.77 -4.07
C ASN A 147 5.90 -27.02 -5.42
N LEU A 148 5.22 -25.87 -5.49
CA LEU A 148 5.25 -24.94 -6.61
C LEU A 148 6.52 -24.07 -6.66
N LYS A 149 7.52 -24.34 -5.81
CA LYS A 149 8.82 -23.68 -5.72
C LYS A 149 8.78 -22.24 -5.21
N TYR A 150 7.71 -21.86 -4.52
CA TYR A 150 7.70 -20.60 -3.75
C TYR A 150 8.43 -20.78 -2.43
N ARG A 151 9.15 -19.74 -2.00
CA ARG A 151 9.71 -19.67 -0.65
C ARG A 151 8.62 -19.18 0.30
N VAL A 152 8.41 -19.92 1.38
CA VAL A 152 7.38 -19.63 2.37
C VAL A 152 8.04 -19.21 3.68
N TRP A 153 7.52 -18.13 4.27
CA TRP A 153 8.03 -17.51 5.50
C TRP A 153 6.92 -17.39 6.53
N LYS A 154 7.24 -17.71 7.78
CA LYS A 154 6.31 -17.78 8.91
C LYS A 154 6.45 -16.56 9.80
N ARG A 155 5.30 -15.93 10.05
CA ARG A 155 5.16 -14.82 10.98
C ARG A 155 4.00 -15.06 11.91
N PHE A 156 4.27 -14.86 13.19
CA PHE A 156 3.38 -15.22 14.28
C PHE A 156 2.64 -14.00 14.80
N VAL A 157 1.54 -14.25 15.52
CA VAL A 157 0.82 -13.22 16.25
C VAL A 157 1.78 -12.52 17.23
N ILE A 158 1.90 -11.21 17.09
CA ILE A 158 2.69 -10.38 18.01
C ILE A 158 1.76 -9.99 19.16
N ARG A 159 2.05 -10.47 20.36
CA ARG A 159 1.26 -10.16 21.57
C ARG A 159 1.25 -8.64 21.80
N ASN A 160 0.10 -8.08 22.18
CA ASN A 160 -0.11 -6.65 22.43
C ASN A 160 0.04 -5.70 21.22
N TYR A 161 0.11 -6.21 19.98
CA TYR A 161 0.15 -5.35 18.79
C TYR A 161 -1.10 -4.45 18.69
N PRO A 162 -0.94 -3.14 18.40
CA PRO A 162 0.29 -2.42 18.01
C PRO A 162 1.14 -1.86 19.16
N ASN A 163 0.71 -1.97 20.42
CA ASN A 163 1.46 -1.50 21.59
C ASN A 163 2.50 -2.53 22.05
N ILE A 164 3.59 -2.64 21.29
CA ILE A 164 4.63 -3.66 21.47
C ILE A 164 5.95 -3.08 21.96
N SER A 165 6.70 -3.91 22.68
CA SER A 165 8.10 -3.63 23.03
C SER A 165 9.03 -3.89 21.83
N VAL A 166 10.21 -3.27 21.82
CA VAL A 166 11.15 -3.33 20.68
C VAL A 166 11.54 -4.76 20.31
N GLY A 167 11.72 -5.65 21.29
CA GLY A 167 12.09 -7.05 21.06
C GLY A 167 11.01 -7.90 20.38
N GLU A 168 9.75 -7.47 20.41
CA GLU A 168 8.60 -8.23 19.89
C GLU A 168 8.40 -8.04 18.37
N PHE A 169 9.02 -7.02 17.74
CA PHE A 169 8.93 -6.80 16.29
C PHE A 169 9.52 -7.96 15.47
N GLY A 170 10.69 -8.45 15.89
CA GLY A 170 11.37 -9.59 15.27
C GLY A 170 11.02 -10.92 15.89
N GLY A 171 10.77 -10.96 17.22
CA GLY A 171 10.28 -12.10 17.98
C GLY A 171 10.66 -13.47 17.41
N GLN A 172 9.63 -14.29 17.16
CA GLN A 172 9.76 -15.59 16.50
C GLN A 172 9.54 -15.51 14.99
N ASN A 173 9.44 -14.31 14.43
CA ASN A 173 9.20 -14.11 13.02
C ASN A 173 10.46 -14.47 12.22
N GLU A 174 10.25 -15.15 11.09
CA GLU A 174 11.35 -15.45 10.20
C GLU A 174 11.84 -14.19 9.48
N HIS A 175 13.15 -14.11 9.28
CA HIS A 175 13.79 -13.07 8.51
C HIS A 175 13.87 -13.54 7.06
N ILE A 176 13.26 -12.79 6.15
CA ILE A 176 13.27 -13.11 4.73
C ILE A 176 14.70 -12.90 4.22
N GLN A 177 15.30 -13.96 3.70
CA GLN A 177 16.68 -13.92 3.22
C GLN A 177 16.74 -13.95 1.69
N TRP A 178 17.61 -13.11 1.16
CA TRP A 178 17.98 -13.08 -0.25
C TRP A 178 19.45 -13.44 -0.39
N ASP A 179 19.85 -13.93 -1.56
CA ASP A 179 21.26 -14.19 -1.83
C ASP A 179 22.07 -12.92 -1.57
N SER A 180 23.15 -13.05 -0.79
CA SER A 180 24.02 -11.92 -0.43
C SER A 180 24.64 -11.20 -1.62
N CYS A 181 24.77 -11.86 -2.80
CA CYS A 181 25.24 -11.20 -4.01
C CYS A 181 24.17 -10.28 -4.64
N LEU A 182 22.90 -10.50 -4.33
CA LEU A 182 21.80 -9.65 -4.76
C LEU A 182 21.75 -8.46 -3.80
N ASN A 183 22.29 -7.33 -4.23
CA ASN A 183 22.15 -6.06 -3.52
C ASN A 183 20.69 -5.59 -3.62
N VAL A 184 19.78 -6.23 -2.88
CA VAL A 184 18.33 -5.96 -2.86
C VAL A 184 18.10 -4.64 -2.16
N ARG A 185 17.81 -3.61 -2.97
CA ARG A 185 17.58 -2.24 -2.51
C ARG A 185 16.10 -1.94 -2.33
N LEU A 186 15.21 -2.63 -3.06
CA LEU A 186 13.76 -2.43 -3.04
C LEU A 186 13.04 -3.74 -2.71
N VAL A 187 12.21 -3.73 -1.66
CA VAL A 187 11.33 -4.84 -1.29
C VAL A 187 9.88 -4.37 -1.42
N ILE A 188 9.17 -4.91 -2.39
CA ILE A 188 7.76 -4.62 -2.66
C ILE A 188 6.92 -5.54 -1.77
N VAL A 189 6.11 -4.98 -0.88
CA VAL A 189 5.25 -5.74 0.03
C VAL A 189 3.81 -5.57 -0.40
N THR A 190 3.15 -6.66 -0.80
CA THR A 190 1.78 -6.66 -1.31
C THR A 190 0.97 -7.82 -0.70
N ALA A 191 -0.32 -7.91 -0.99
CA ALA A 191 -1.22 -8.92 -0.46
C ALA A 191 -2.41 -9.15 -1.43
N LEU A 192 -3.14 -10.25 -1.26
CA LEU A 192 -4.42 -10.44 -1.95
C LEU A 192 -5.46 -9.41 -1.50
N GLY A 193 -5.41 -9.01 -0.23
CA GLY A 193 -6.39 -8.15 0.41
C GLY A 193 -5.83 -7.19 1.46
N SER A 194 -6.71 -6.37 2.02
CA SER A 194 -6.43 -5.63 3.26
C SER A 194 -6.19 -6.59 4.44
N SER A 195 -5.66 -6.07 5.54
CA SER A 195 -5.49 -6.83 6.80
C SER A 195 -4.71 -8.14 6.71
N SER A 196 -3.82 -8.28 5.72
CA SER A 196 -2.95 -9.46 5.54
C SER A 196 -1.58 -9.33 6.22
N GLY A 197 -1.37 -8.27 7.01
CA GLY A 197 -0.13 -8.03 7.75
C GLY A 197 1.00 -7.37 6.95
N LYS A 198 0.71 -6.57 5.92
CA LYS A 198 1.74 -5.86 5.12
C LYS A 198 2.62 -4.93 5.97
N LEU A 199 2.00 -4.01 6.71
CA LEU A 199 2.70 -3.08 7.58
C LEU A 199 3.56 -3.78 8.65
N SER A 200 2.97 -4.71 9.39
CA SER A 200 3.71 -5.50 10.38
C SER A 200 4.85 -6.27 9.70
N THR A 201 4.62 -6.74 8.46
CA THR A 201 5.65 -7.37 7.63
C THR A 201 6.85 -6.45 7.44
N CYS A 202 6.63 -5.26 6.89
CA CYS A 202 7.66 -4.23 6.68
C CYS A 202 8.44 -3.93 7.96
N LEU A 203 7.74 -3.57 9.05
CA LEU A 203 8.39 -3.17 10.31
C LEU A 203 9.20 -4.30 10.95
N GLY A 204 8.67 -5.52 10.94
CA GLY A 204 9.38 -6.69 11.46
C GLY A 204 10.63 -7.01 10.63
N GLN A 205 10.58 -6.88 9.30
CA GLN A 205 11.75 -7.09 8.46
C GLN A 205 12.79 -5.97 8.61
N MET A 206 12.37 -4.70 8.78
CA MET A 206 13.29 -3.61 9.14
C MET A 206 14.02 -3.87 10.46
N TYR A 207 13.28 -4.33 11.48
CA TYR A 207 13.87 -4.74 12.75
C TYR A 207 14.89 -5.87 12.55
N LEU A 208 14.53 -6.92 11.82
CA LEU A 208 15.41 -8.07 11.59
C LEU A 208 16.64 -7.71 10.73
N ASP A 209 16.50 -6.82 9.75
CA ASP A 209 17.61 -6.26 8.97
C ASP A 209 18.64 -5.59 9.89
N ARG A 210 18.18 -4.74 10.82
CA ARG A 210 19.06 -4.08 11.78
C ARG A 210 19.71 -5.08 12.72
N HIS A 211 18.91 -5.91 13.37
CA HIS A 211 19.39 -6.76 14.47
C HIS A 211 20.18 -7.99 14.00
N ARG A 212 19.91 -8.52 12.80
CA ARG A 212 20.60 -9.70 12.27
C ARG A 212 21.70 -9.35 11.28
N LEU A 213 21.55 -8.27 10.51
CA LEU A 213 22.50 -7.93 9.44
C LEU A 213 23.25 -6.62 9.65
N GLY A 214 22.86 -5.81 10.65
CA GLY A 214 23.37 -4.44 10.81
C GLY A 214 22.95 -3.52 9.67
N LEU A 215 21.86 -3.85 8.96
CA LEU A 215 21.43 -3.16 7.76
C LEU A 215 20.36 -2.10 8.07
N ALA A 216 20.57 -0.87 7.61
CA ALA A 216 19.56 0.17 7.68
C ALA A 216 18.46 -0.06 6.64
N SER A 217 17.20 0.11 7.06
CA SER A 217 16.05 -0.06 6.19
C SER A 217 15.02 1.04 6.43
N VAL A 218 14.26 1.40 5.39
CA VAL A 218 13.22 2.44 5.42
C VAL A 218 11.89 1.84 5.00
N TYR A 219 10.81 2.17 5.71
CA TYR A 219 9.45 1.86 5.29
C TYR A 219 8.89 2.99 4.45
N ALA A 220 8.12 2.71 3.40
CA ALA A 220 7.32 3.71 2.70
C ALA A 220 5.99 3.11 2.24
N LYS A 221 4.96 3.96 2.17
CA LYS A 221 3.63 3.54 1.75
C LYS A 221 3.28 4.10 0.37
N TYR A 222 2.86 3.22 -0.54
CA TYR A 222 2.44 3.59 -1.88
C TYR A 222 0.97 3.27 -2.11
N GLU A 223 0.16 4.31 -2.00
CA GLU A 223 -1.27 4.31 -2.33
C GLU A 223 -1.56 5.43 -3.33
N LEU A 224 -2.48 5.17 -4.24
CA LEU A 224 -2.86 6.13 -5.27
C LEU A 224 -3.92 7.11 -4.78
N PHE A 225 -4.86 6.64 -3.96
CA PHE A 225 -5.95 7.42 -3.39
C PHE A 225 -5.94 7.30 -1.86
N PRO A 226 -6.30 8.38 -1.14
CA PRO A 226 -6.58 9.72 -1.66
C PRO A 226 -5.31 10.40 -2.25
N ILE A 227 -5.51 11.37 -3.15
CA ILE A 227 -4.38 12.13 -3.73
C ILE A 227 -4.05 13.28 -2.78
N TRP A 228 -2.99 13.12 -1.98
CA TRP A 228 -2.70 14.00 -0.83
C TRP A 228 -2.65 15.50 -1.12
N ASN A 229 -2.26 15.92 -2.33
CA ASN A 229 -2.12 17.33 -2.71
C ASN A 229 -3.34 17.90 -3.45
N LEU A 230 -4.49 17.22 -3.42
CA LEU A 230 -5.77 17.78 -3.88
C LEU A 230 -6.65 18.19 -2.70
N SER A 231 -7.55 19.14 -2.95
CA SER A 231 -8.58 19.55 -1.99
C SER A 231 -9.44 18.36 -1.56
N ILE A 232 -9.85 18.35 -0.29
CA ILE A 232 -10.76 17.35 0.29
C ILE A 232 -12.08 17.24 -0.49
N ASN A 233 -12.58 18.36 -1.02
CA ASN A 233 -13.83 18.41 -1.77
C ASN A 233 -13.64 18.11 -3.26
N HIS A 234 -12.42 17.84 -3.72
CA HIS A 234 -12.18 17.57 -5.14
C HIS A 234 -12.92 16.30 -5.57
N PRO A 235 -13.63 16.27 -6.71
CA PRO A 235 -14.45 15.11 -7.11
C PRO A 235 -13.68 13.79 -7.19
N ILE A 236 -12.37 13.83 -7.49
CA ILE A 236 -11.47 12.66 -7.43
C ILE A 236 -11.48 12.00 -6.03
N GLN A 237 -11.39 12.78 -4.95
CA GLN A 237 -11.41 12.24 -3.59
C GLN A 237 -12.78 11.63 -3.27
N ILE A 238 -13.84 12.33 -3.67
CA ILE A 238 -15.22 11.91 -3.45
C ILE A 238 -15.53 10.62 -4.22
N ALA A 239 -14.97 10.44 -5.42
CA ALA A 239 -15.09 9.20 -6.18
C ALA A 239 -14.38 8.02 -5.50
N TYR A 240 -13.27 8.27 -4.81
CA TYR A 240 -12.62 7.26 -3.97
C TYR A 240 -13.53 6.87 -2.78
N GLU A 241 -14.10 7.84 -2.06
CA GLU A 241 -15.07 7.57 -0.99
C GLU A 241 -16.28 6.76 -1.49
N ALA A 242 -16.80 7.09 -2.68
CA ALA A 242 -17.88 6.35 -3.31
C ALA A 242 -17.47 4.91 -3.64
N ALA A 243 -16.22 4.67 -4.01
CA ALA A 243 -15.70 3.34 -4.32
C ALA A 243 -15.48 2.46 -3.09
N THR A 244 -15.41 3.05 -1.89
CA THR A 244 -15.23 2.35 -0.61
C THR A 244 -16.49 2.41 0.28
N ALA A 245 -17.64 2.74 -0.30
CA ALA A 245 -18.88 2.97 0.46
C ALA A 245 -19.38 1.72 1.23
N ASP A 246 -18.99 0.52 0.79
CA ASP A 246 -19.27 -0.77 1.40
C ASP A 246 -18.30 -1.15 2.52
N VAL A 247 -17.15 -0.48 2.62
CA VAL A 247 -16.15 -0.72 3.66
C VAL A 247 -16.62 -0.09 4.98
N GLY A 248 -17.11 -0.91 5.92
CA GLY A 248 -17.27 -0.60 7.35
C GLY A 248 -17.68 0.85 7.70
N ASP A 249 -16.87 1.51 8.53
CA ASP A 249 -17.06 2.91 8.96
C ASP A 249 -16.76 3.95 7.85
N GLY A 250 -16.45 3.49 6.64
CA GLY A 250 -16.08 4.33 5.49
C GLY A 250 -14.62 4.78 5.61
N ASP A 251 -13.85 4.58 4.55
CA ASP A 251 -12.63 5.36 4.40
C ASP A 251 -13.09 6.79 4.08
N VAL A 252 -12.92 7.70 5.05
CA VAL A 252 -13.30 9.12 4.92
C VAL A 252 -12.04 9.91 4.64
N VAL A 253 -12.05 10.72 3.58
CA VAL A 253 -10.94 11.61 3.27
C VAL A 253 -11.02 12.81 4.20
N GLU A 254 -9.93 13.07 4.91
CA GLU A 254 -9.80 14.15 5.88
C GLU A 254 -8.48 14.88 5.68
N TYR A 255 -8.34 16.06 6.29
CA TYR A 255 -7.03 16.70 6.30
C TYR A 255 -6.05 15.91 7.17
N ASP A 256 -4.80 15.86 6.76
CA ASP A 256 -3.71 15.37 7.59
C ASP A 256 -3.49 16.33 8.75
N ALA A 257 -3.97 15.94 9.94
CA ALA A 257 -3.91 16.77 11.13
C ALA A 257 -2.46 17.10 11.56
N PHE A 258 -1.50 16.22 11.27
CA PHE A 258 -0.10 16.40 11.66
C PHE A 258 0.58 17.47 10.77
N GLU A 259 0.35 17.44 9.46
CA GLU A 259 0.84 18.47 8.54
C GLU A 259 0.23 19.85 8.80
N LEU A 260 -1.06 19.92 9.17
CA LEU A 260 -1.72 21.19 9.47
C LEU A 260 -1.09 21.91 10.67
N VAL A 261 -0.58 21.14 11.64
CA VAL A 261 0.14 21.66 12.81
C VAL A 261 1.55 22.11 12.43
N GLU A 262 2.25 21.33 11.60
CA GLU A 262 3.64 21.62 11.21
C GLU A 262 3.79 22.79 10.24
N SER A 263 2.94 22.86 9.21
CA SER A 263 3.05 23.84 8.12
C SER A 263 2.40 25.20 8.41
N GLY A 264 1.66 25.31 9.52
CA GLY A 264 0.75 26.43 9.77
C GLY A 264 -0.45 26.36 8.83
N SER A 265 -1.66 26.31 9.40
CA SER A 265 -2.93 25.85 8.80
C SER A 265 -3.43 26.52 7.49
N ASN A 266 -2.64 27.41 6.87
CA ASN A 266 -3.02 28.27 5.75
C ASN A 266 -2.22 28.06 4.45
N ILE A 267 -1.17 27.23 4.41
CA ILE A 267 -0.29 27.15 3.21
C ILE A 267 -0.46 25.82 2.45
N HIS A 268 -0.52 24.70 3.15
CA HIS A 268 -0.68 23.38 2.55
C HIS A 268 -1.68 22.57 3.39
N ARG A 269 -2.77 22.08 2.77
CA ARG A 269 -3.77 21.27 3.46
C ARG A 269 -3.82 19.88 2.83
N PRO A 270 -2.81 19.04 3.11
CA PRO A 270 -2.78 17.73 2.53
C PRO A 270 -3.91 16.88 3.08
N VAL A 271 -4.38 15.94 2.26
CA VAL A 271 -5.43 15.02 2.67
C VAL A 271 -4.90 13.61 2.85
N ASN A 272 -5.50 12.91 3.79
CA ASN A 272 -5.29 11.49 4.04
C ASN A 272 -6.66 10.84 4.33
N TYR A 273 -6.70 9.57 4.68
CA TYR A 273 -7.91 8.96 5.20
C TYR A 273 -7.82 8.72 6.71
N ASN A 274 -8.97 8.75 7.38
CA ASN A 274 -9.13 8.61 8.83
C ASN A 274 -8.26 7.50 9.45
N ARG A 275 -8.31 6.27 8.91
CA ARG A 275 -7.56 5.12 9.46
C ARG A 275 -6.04 5.35 9.49
N ASP A 276 -5.46 6.05 8.51
CA ASP A 276 -4.03 6.36 8.52
C ASP A 276 -3.69 7.48 9.51
N ASN A 277 -4.53 8.51 9.60
CA ASN A 277 -4.41 9.56 10.61
C ASN A 277 -4.49 8.97 12.04
N ASP A 278 -5.49 8.13 12.31
CA ASP A 278 -5.71 7.50 13.61
C ASP A 278 -4.56 6.56 14.01
N ALA A 279 -4.00 5.85 13.02
CA ALA A 279 -2.90 4.91 13.24
C ALA A 279 -1.51 5.59 13.31
N PHE A 280 -1.37 6.83 12.83
CA PHE A 280 -0.05 7.43 12.61
C PHE A 280 0.77 7.57 13.89
N GLY A 281 0.18 8.01 15.00
CA GLY A 281 0.91 8.18 16.26
C GLY A 281 1.58 6.88 16.72
N LEU A 282 0.82 5.79 16.74
CA LEU A 282 1.32 4.46 17.07
C LEU A 282 2.36 3.98 16.05
N LEU A 283 2.11 4.21 14.76
CA LEU A 283 3.04 3.83 13.71
C LEU A 283 4.37 4.59 13.81
N LYS A 284 4.35 5.87 14.15
CA LYS A 284 5.56 6.66 14.38
C LYS A 284 6.36 6.11 15.55
N GLU A 285 5.71 5.76 16.66
CA GLU A 285 6.38 5.11 17.79
C GLU A 285 7.00 3.77 17.38
N MET A 286 6.31 2.98 16.57
CA MET A 286 6.83 1.71 16.07
C MET A 286 8.05 1.89 15.17
N ILE A 287 8.02 2.87 14.25
CA ILE A 287 9.16 3.22 13.40
C ILE A 287 10.35 3.67 14.26
N ASP A 288 10.11 4.51 15.27
CA ASP A 288 11.15 4.98 16.20
C ASP A 288 11.78 3.85 17.01
N LYS A 289 11.01 2.81 17.33
CA LYS A 289 11.49 1.61 18.03
C LYS A 289 12.37 0.72 17.15
N VAL A 290 12.12 0.65 15.84
CA VAL A 290 12.89 -0.19 14.91
C VAL A 290 14.02 0.55 14.19
N THR A 291 14.15 1.86 14.42
CA THR A 291 15.18 2.74 13.83
C THR A 291 16.15 3.28 14.88
N SER A 292 17.37 3.61 14.49
CA SER A 292 18.33 4.21 15.43
C SER A 292 18.01 5.70 15.66
N PRO A 293 18.31 6.27 16.84
CA PRO A 293 17.97 7.66 17.14
C PRO A 293 18.55 8.72 16.20
N ASP A 294 19.67 8.41 15.56
CA ASP A 294 20.40 9.28 14.63
C ASP A 294 19.97 9.11 13.16
N GLU A 295 18.99 8.25 12.88
CA GLU A 295 18.48 8.06 11.53
C GLU A 295 17.47 9.12 11.10
N TYR A 296 17.68 9.68 9.91
CA TYR A 296 16.89 10.77 9.38
C TYR A 296 15.40 10.43 9.20
N ILE A 297 15.06 9.15 9.02
CA ILE A 297 13.67 8.67 8.96
C ILE A 297 12.84 9.11 10.18
N ARG A 298 13.45 9.21 11.38
CA ARG A 298 12.76 9.57 12.62
C ARG A 298 12.29 11.03 12.63
N SER A 299 13.06 11.94 12.04
CA SER A 299 12.69 13.36 11.92
C SER A 299 11.94 13.65 10.62
N TYR A 300 12.04 12.78 9.61
CA TYR A 300 11.35 12.95 8.34
C TYR A 300 9.88 12.53 8.39
N TYR A 301 9.52 11.44 9.09
CA TYR A 301 8.11 11.02 9.24
C TYR A 301 7.41 11.78 10.35
N THR A 302 6.98 13.01 10.03
CA THR A 302 6.18 13.85 10.92
C THR A 302 4.68 13.71 10.69
N SER A 303 4.26 13.12 9.58
CA SER A 303 2.85 12.94 9.19
C SER A 303 2.63 11.68 8.34
N PRO A 304 1.40 11.16 8.23
CA PRO A 304 1.09 10.09 7.29
C PRO A 304 1.29 10.54 5.82
N THR A 305 1.14 11.83 5.50
CA THR A 305 1.50 12.38 4.18
C THR A 305 2.98 12.19 3.85
N LYS A 306 3.90 12.51 4.78
CA LYS A 306 5.36 12.29 4.59
C LYS A 306 5.71 10.82 4.48
N MET A 307 4.94 9.95 5.14
CA MET A 307 5.12 8.51 5.08
C MET A 307 4.72 7.94 3.71
N GLY A 308 3.69 8.52 3.07
CA GLY A 308 3.30 8.26 1.69
C GLY A 308 4.33 8.73 0.66
N ILE A 309 4.27 8.19 -0.56
CA ILE A 309 5.16 8.58 -1.68
C ILE A 309 4.40 8.96 -2.97
N ASN A 310 3.08 9.15 -2.90
CA ASN A 310 2.26 9.32 -4.09
C ASN A 310 2.56 10.64 -4.83
N THR A 311 2.67 10.59 -6.15
CA THR A 311 2.94 11.76 -7.02
C THR A 311 1.80 12.07 -8.00
N ALA A 312 0.67 11.35 -7.92
CA ALA A 312 -0.39 11.42 -8.92
C ALA A 312 -0.95 12.82 -9.14
N GLY A 313 -1.13 13.62 -8.09
CA GLY A 313 -1.69 14.97 -8.23
C GLY A 313 -0.84 15.92 -9.09
N PHE A 314 0.47 15.67 -9.22
CA PHE A 314 1.35 16.45 -10.10
C PHE A 314 1.21 16.10 -11.60
N CYS A 315 0.44 15.06 -11.93
CA CYS A 315 0.30 14.54 -13.29
C CYS A 315 -1.12 14.76 -13.85
N ILE A 316 -1.97 15.49 -13.12
CA ILE A 316 -3.27 15.93 -13.61
C ILE A 316 -3.02 17.11 -14.55
N ILE A 317 -3.37 16.94 -15.81
CA ILE A 317 -3.20 17.96 -16.87
C ILE A 317 -4.49 18.72 -17.18
N ASP A 318 -5.63 18.12 -16.84
CA ASP A 318 -6.96 18.77 -16.87
C ASP A 318 -7.77 18.32 -15.66
N SER A 319 -7.89 19.22 -14.69
CA SER A 319 -8.60 18.99 -13.43
C SER A 319 -10.11 18.87 -13.64
N VAL A 320 -10.68 19.65 -14.56
CA VAL A 320 -12.12 19.65 -14.86
C VAL A 320 -12.52 18.35 -15.54
N GLU A 321 -11.71 17.84 -16.48
CA GLU A 321 -11.97 16.54 -17.12
C GLU A 321 -11.88 15.39 -16.12
N CYS A 322 -10.87 15.38 -15.23
CA CYS A 322 -10.82 14.40 -14.14
C CYS A 322 -12.03 14.51 -13.22
N ALA A 323 -12.48 15.73 -12.91
CA ALA A 323 -13.66 15.96 -12.08
C ALA A 323 -14.95 15.42 -12.73
N ARG A 324 -15.16 15.65 -14.04
CA ARG A 324 -16.29 15.07 -14.79
C ARG A 324 -16.28 13.54 -14.76
N ALA A 325 -15.10 12.95 -14.99
CA ALA A 325 -14.93 11.50 -14.96
C ALA A 325 -15.18 10.91 -13.57
N SER A 326 -14.75 11.61 -12.52
CA SER A 326 -15.00 11.26 -11.13
C SER A 326 -16.49 11.28 -10.77
N VAL A 327 -17.23 12.31 -11.21
CA VAL A 327 -18.69 12.39 -11.01
C VAL A 327 -19.41 11.20 -11.68
N ALA A 328 -18.99 10.84 -12.90
CA ALA A 328 -19.53 9.68 -13.60
C ALA A 328 -19.20 8.37 -12.86
N GLU A 329 -18.00 8.23 -12.29
CA GLU A 329 -17.63 7.09 -11.46
C GLU A 329 -18.49 6.99 -10.19
N CYS A 330 -18.78 8.10 -9.50
CA CYS A 330 -19.69 8.10 -8.35
C CYS A 330 -21.07 7.55 -8.73
N GLN A 331 -21.65 8.02 -9.84
CA GLN A 331 -22.93 7.51 -10.33
C GLN A 331 -22.85 6.01 -10.64
N ARG A 332 -21.78 5.56 -11.30
CA ARG A 332 -21.56 4.14 -11.60
C ARG A 332 -21.53 3.30 -10.31
N ARG A 333 -20.91 3.79 -9.24
CA ARG A 333 -20.89 3.10 -7.93
C ARG A 333 -22.27 2.99 -7.30
N VAL A 334 -23.10 4.02 -7.42
CA VAL A 334 -24.51 3.96 -6.98
C VAL A 334 -25.24 2.82 -7.71
N GLU A 335 -25.12 2.77 -9.04
CA GLU A 335 -25.77 1.74 -9.86
C GLU A 335 -25.27 0.33 -9.54
N GLU A 336 -23.95 0.18 -9.32
CA GLU A 336 -23.30 -1.07 -8.95
C GLU A 336 -23.82 -1.59 -7.60
N PHE A 337 -23.80 -0.77 -6.54
CA PHE A 337 -24.30 -1.20 -5.22
C PHE A 337 -25.80 -1.49 -5.20
N ARG A 338 -26.61 -0.75 -5.96
CA ARG A 338 -28.04 -1.06 -6.13
C ARG A 338 -28.24 -2.42 -6.80
N LYS A 339 -27.47 -2.73 -7.83
CA LYS A 339 -27.52 -4.02 -8.53
C LYS A 339 -27.12 -5.18 -7.60
N GLU A 340 -26.13 -4.95 -6.74
CA GLU A 340 -25.68 -5.89 -5.70
C GLU A 340 -26.63 -5.98 -4.50
N LYS A 341 -27.69 -5.17 -4.47
CA LYS A 341 -28.66 -5.06 -3.36
C LYS A 341 -28.00 -4.63 -2.04
N ASN A 342 -26.90 -3.87 -2.11
CA ASN A 342 -26.23 -3.28 -0.96
C ASN A 342 -26.76 -1.85 -0.71
N GLU A 343 -27.94 -1.75 -0.10
CA GLU A 343 -28.64 -0.48 0.07
C GLU A 343 -27.85 0.54 0.90
N LYS A 344 -27.15 0.07 1.95
CA LYS A 344 -26.33 0.93 2.81
C LYS A 344 -25.19 1.59 2.02
N ALA A 345 -24.48 0.82 1.19
CA ALA A 345 -23.42 1.34 0.33
C ALA A 345 -23.99 2.25 -0.77
N ALA A 346 -25.14 1.90 -1.36
CA ALA A 346 -25.81 2.70 -2.37
C ALA A 346 -26.19 4.10 -1.85
N ILE A 347 -26.75 4.21 -0.65
CA ILE A 347 -27.11 5.49 -0.01
C ILE A 347 -25.85 6.35 0.21
N ARG A 348 -24.77 5.76 0.71
CA ARG A 348 -23.49 6.46 0.90
C ARG A 348 -22.90 6.94 -0.43
N ALA A 349 -22.93 6.11 -1.47
CA ALA A 349 -22.45 6.47 -2.80
C ALA A 349 -23.32 7.57 -3.44
N GLU A 350 -24.63 7.62 -3.17
CA GLU A 350 -25.54 8.67 -3.66
C GLU A 350 -25.20 10.02 -3.02
N ASP A 351 -24.86 10.04 -1.73
CA ASP A 351 -24.34 11.24 -1.09
C ASP A 351 -23.03 11.73 -1.73
N CYS A 352 -22.09 10.81 -1.98
CA CYS A 352 -20.85 11.11 -2.69
C CYS A 352 -21.12 11.68 -4.09
N TYR A 353 -22.05 11.08 -4.85
CA TYR A 353 -22.43 11.58 -6.18
C TYR A 353 -22.95 13.02 -6.12
N ARG A 354 -23.85 13.32 -5.18
CA ARG A 354 -24.38 14.68 -4.98
C ARG A 354 -23.27 15.68 -4.63
N ARG A 355 -22.37 15.33 -3.71
CA ARG A 355 -21.23 16.20 -3.33
C ARG A 355 -20.27 16.43 -4.50
N ALA A 356 -19.93 15.37 -5.24
CA ALA A 356 -19.05 15.46 -6.39
C ALA A 356 -19.65 16.35 -7.50
N LYS A 357 -20.96 16.24 -7.75
CA LYS A 357 -21.66 17.09 -8.72
C LYS A 357 -21.65 18.56 -8.31
N ALA A 358 -21.96 18.87 -7.04
CA ALA A 358 -21.91 20.24 -6.54
C ALA A 358 -20.50 20.83 -6.62
N SER A 359 -19.47 20.05 -6.30
CA SER A 359 -18.07 20.49 -6.45
C SER A 359 -17.68 20.73 -7.92
N LEU A 360 -18.10 19.87 -8.85
CA LEU A 360 -17.88 20.10 -10.29
C LEU A 360 -18.59 21.37 -10.77
N GLU A 361 -19.83 21.63 -10.34
CA GLU A 361 -20.55 22.87 -10.68
C GLU A 361 -19.80 24.11 -10.20
N GLN A 362 -19.25 24.07 -8.98
CA GLN A 362 -18.40 25.14 -8.47
C GLN A 362 -17.14 25.32 -9.34
N MET A 363 -16.43 24.24 -9.66
CA MET A 363 -15.22 24.29 -10.50
C MET A 363 -15.48 24.83 -11.91
N LEU A 364 -16.70 24.70 -12.43
CA LEU A 364 -17.08 25.24 -13.75
C LEU A 364 -17.51 26.71 -13.70
N SER A 365 -17.79 27.23 -12.51
CA SER A 365 -18.19 28.62 -12.27
C SER A 365 -17.02 29.55 -11.94
N GLU A 366 -15.89 28.98 -11.53
CA GLU A 366 -14.59 29.64 -11.33
C GLU A 366 -13.81 29.69 -12.65
#